data_AF-A0A2U1P819-F1
#
_entry.id   AF-A0A2U1P819-F1
#
_cell.length_a   1.000
_cell.length_b   1.000
_cell.length_c   1.000
_cell.angle_alpha   90.00
_cell.angle_beta   90.00
_cell.angle_gamma   90.00
#
_symmetry.space_group_name_H-M   'P 1'
#
loop_
_entity.id
_entity.type
_entity.pdbx_description
1 polymer ?
#
loop_
_entity_poly.entity_id
_entity_poly.type
_entity_poly.pdbx_seq_one_letter_code
_entity_poly.pdbx_strand_id
1 'polypeptide(L)'
;MASFHQFYFFFSIIALIFSCFINLNEAIYHGYVPSPWTLAHATFYGDESASETMGGACGYGNLITNGYGTDTAALSSTIFSDGYACGQCYQIRCVQSKWCYKGYTTVTATNLCPPNWAQDSNNGGWCNPPRTHFDMAKPAFMKIAQWKAGIVPVMYRRVPCNAIRKGGIRFSFQGNGYWLLVYVMNVAGAGDIHDMAVKGTKTGWMSMSHNWGASYQAFATLKGQALSFRLTSYTTKQTITAYNVAPANWNLGLTYQGKVFRSLCKKSGKETIIRLGLPEMKKVIWYVLYNSPEIDAYMNEFQSERPESDMHQEFPRWFESKIGNLYTANDPRCTPDLFALACGPSSTATSVNSCVVNGVKFVVHSRDVKRTTKNSGICSPGEKPGEMYYGQLEGILEFSYTQFKVVLFRVKWFDLAKREFGQYISNGTSETNWEMCLGEGHMT
;
A
#
# COMPACT_ATOMS: atom_id res chain seq x y z
N MET A 1 25.96 5.69 64.86
CA MET A 1 26.42 5.09 63.59
C MET A 1 25.38 4.13 62.98
N ALA A 2 24.07 4.42 63.10
CA ALA A 2 23.01 3.55 62.57
C ALA A 2 21.93 4.29 61.75
N SER A 3 21.98 5.62 61.61
CA SER A 3 20.97 6.38 60.86
C SER A 3 21.39 6.77 59.43
N PHE A 4 22.66 6.58 59.05
CA PHE A 4 23.16 6.96 57.72
C PHE A 4 23.01 5.84 56.68
N HIS A 5 23.10 4.56 57.08
CA HIS A 5 22.97 3.44 56.13
C HIS A 5 21.54 3.17 55.66
N GLN A 6 20.54 3.57 56.44
CA GLN A 6 19.14 3.32 56.11
C GLN A 6 18.59 4.32 55.07
N PHE A 7 19.24 5.49 54.94
CA PHE A 7 18.86 6.53 53.99
C PHE A 7 19.35 6.23 52.55
N TYR A 8 20.54 5.63 52.40
CA TYR A 8 21.08 5.23 51.09
C TYR A 8 20.38 4.00 50.50
N PHE A 9 19.87 3.09 51.33
CA PHE A 9 19.16 1.91 50.85
C PHE A 9 17.78 2.27 50.25
N PHE A 10 17.11 3.27 50.81
CA PHE A 10 15.83 3.78 50.27
C PHE A 10 16.01 4.55 48.95
N PHE A 11 17.07 5.37 48.82
CA PHE A 11 17.36 6.07 47.56
C PHE A 11 17.81 5.13 46.43
N SER A 12 18.53 4.05 46.76
CA SER A 12 18.92 3.01 45.79
C SER A 12 17.72 2.25 45.22
N ILE A 13 16.70 1.96 46.03
CA ILE A 13 15.49 1.26 45.59
C ILE A 13 14.58 2.20 44.79
N ILE A 14 14.46 3.48 45.18
CA ILE A 14 13.69 4.47 44.39
C ILE A 14 14.34 4.72 43.03
N ALA A 15 15.67 4.75 42.94
CA ALA A 15 16.39 4.86 41.65
C ALA A 15 16.22 3.62 40.75
N LEU A 16 16.17 2.42 41.34
CA LEU A 16 15.89 1.17 40.61
C LEU A 16 14.43 1.09 40.13
N ILE A 17 13.48 1.58 40.92
CA ILE A 17 12.05 1.66 40.53
C ILE A 17 11.85 2.77 39.48
N PHE A 18 12.55 3.91 39.58
CA PHE A 18 12.53 4.95 38.53
C PHE A 18 13.24 4.54 37.24
N SER A 19 14.22 3.62 37.30
CA SER A 19 14.82 3.04 36.08
C SER A 19 13.96 1.95 35.42
N CYS A 20 12.90 1.49 36.08
CA CYS A 20 12.02 0.44 35.56
C CYS A 20 10.66 0.95 35.04
N PHE A 21 10.44 2.27 35.01
CA PHE A 21 9.27 2.92 34.39
C PHE A 21 9.67 3.85 33.25
N ILE A 22 10.68 3.48 32.45
CA ILE A 22 10.66 3.89 31.04
C ILE A 22 9.55 3.04 30.40
N ASN A 23 8.34 3.60 30.41
CA ASN A 23 7.32 3.19 29.45
C ASN A 23 7.95 3.34 28.06
N LEU A 24 8.41 2.23 27.49
CA LEU A 24 8.50 2.06 26.06
C LEU A 24 7.05 2.03 25.52
N ASN A 25 6.39 3.20 25.56
CA ASN A 25 5.41 3.51 24.54
C ASN A 25 6.22 3.79 23.27
N GLU A 26 6.79 2.74 22.68
CA GLU A 26 6.95 2.75 21.24
C GLU A 26 5.52 2.79 20.70
N ALA A 27 5.05 4.00 20.38
CA ALA A 27 3.92 4.16 19.49
C ALA A 27 4.22 3.28 18.28
N ILE A 28 3.47 2.19 18.11
CA ILE A 28 3.60 1.29 16.99
C ILE A 28 3.19 2.09 15.76
N TYR A 29 4.17 2.75 15.14
CA TYR A 29 3.98 3.46 13.89
C TYR A 29 3.83 2.40 12.80
N HIS A 30 2.62 2.29 12.24
CA HIS A 30 2.27 1.32 11.21
C HIS A 30 2.75 1.71 9.80
N GLY A 31 3.77 2.57 9.71
CA GLY A 31 4.53 2.81 8.49
C GLY A 31 5.94 2.25 8.64
N TYR A 32 6.55 1.81 7.54
CA TYR A 32 7.96 1.44 7.58
C TYR A 32 8.79 2.65 8.05
N VAL A 33 9.75 2.44 8.95
CA VAL A 33 10.67 3.50 9.42
C VAL A 33 12.10 3.19 8.96
N PRO A 34 12.96 4.21 8.77
CA PRO A 34 14.34 3.97 8.42
C PRO A 34 15.06 3.09 9.44
N SER A 35 15.80 2.08 8.96
CA SER A 35 16.64 1.27 9.83
C SER A 35 17.85 2.06 10.34
N PRO A 36 18.55 1.57 11.38
CA PRO A 36 19.90 2.03 11.70
C PRO A 36 20.85 1.88 10.50
N TRP A 37 21.92 2.68 10.50
CA TRP A 37 22.97 2.58 9.50
C TRP A 37 23.87 1.38 9.78
N THR A 38 24.15 0.59 8.74
CA THR A 38 25.00 -0.61 8.80
C THR A 38 26.12 -0.52 7.77
N LEU A 39 27.28 -1.08 8.09
CA LEU A 39 28.44 -1.11 7.19
C LEU A 39 28.23 -2.12 6.05
N ALA A 40 28.62 -1.73 4.84
CA ALA A 40 28.64 -2.59 3.65
C ALA A 40 29.73 -2.12 2.69
N HIS A 41 29.80 -2.75 1.52
CA HIS A 41 30.61 -2.28 0.39
C HIS A 41 29.73 -1.97 -0.81
N ALA A 42 30.21 -1.10 -1.68
CA ALA A 42 29.57 -0.85 -2.96
C ALA A 42 30.58 -0.87 -4.11
N THR A 43 30.18 -1.48 -5.22
CA THR A 43 30.77 -1.33 -6.56
C THR A 43 29.71 -0.74 -7.49
N PHE A 44 30.02 -0.71 -8.78
CA PHE A 44 29.05 -0.41 -9.81
C PHE A 44 29.16 -1.36 -11.00
N TYR A 45 28.06 -1.48 -11.72
CA TYR A 45 27.98 -2.15 -13.00
C TYR A 45 27.21 -1.31 -14.02
N GLY A 46 27.38 -1.67 -15.28
CA GLY A 46 26.77 -0.97 -16.40
C GLY A 46 27.47 0.33 -16.80
N ASP A 47 26.82 1.04 -17.71
CA ASP A 47 27.29 2.28 -18.30
C ASP A 47 26.65 3.52 -17.65
N GLU A 48 27.03 4.70 -18.12
CA GLU A 48 26.52 5.99 -17.59
C GLU A 48 25.05 6.24 -17.93
N SER A 49 24.47 5.46 -18.85
CA SER A 49 23.03 5.49 -19.15
C SER A 49 22.22 4.54 -18.26
N ALA A 50 22.90 3.66 -17.52
CA ALA A 50 22.35 2.51 -16.81
C ALA A 50 21.61 1.50 -17.71
N SER A 51 21.78 1.55 -19.04
CA SER A 51 21.06 0.69 -19.99
C SER A 51 21.37 -0.80 -19.80
N GLU A 52 22.58 -1.12 -19.31
CA GLU A 52 23.02 -2.49 -19.00
C GLU A 52 22.45 -3.02 -17.68
N THR A 53 21.67 -2.22 -16.95
CA THR A 53 21.05 -2.63 -15.68
C THR A 53 19.63 -3.18 -15.83
N MET A 54 19.08 -3.17 -17.06
CA MET A 54 17.71 -3.59 -17.35
C MET A 54 17.53 -5.11 -17.22
N GLY A 55 16.31 -5.54 -16.87
CA GLY A 55 15.97 -6.97 -16.83
C GLY A 55 16.57 -7.74 -15.66
N GLY A 56 16.96 -7.05 -14.59
CA GLY A 56 17.54 -7.67 -13.39
C GLY A 56 16.64 -8.72 -12.73
N ALA A 57 17.22 -9.47 -11.79
CA ALA A 57 16.64 -10.63 -11.12
C ALA A 57 15.27 -10.39 -10.44
N CYS A 58 14.88 -9.14 -10.18
CA CYS A 58 13.55 -8.82 -9.68
C CYS A 58 12.44 -8.91 -10.74
N GLY A 59 12.78 -8.99 -12.03
CA GLY A 59 11.80 -9.11 -13.12
C GLY A 59 11.09 -7.82 -13.50
N TYR A 60 11.64 -6.66 -13.14
CA TYR A 60 11.03 -5.35 -13.45
C TYR A 60 11.19 -4.89 -14.90
N GLY A 61 11.81 -5.70 -15.76
CA GLY A 61 12.03 -5.36 -17.17
C GLY A 61 12.87 -4.08 -17.34
N ASN A 62 12.40 -3.16 -18.18
CA ASN A 62 13.08 -1.88 -18.39
C ASN A 62 12.80 -0.92 -17.22
N LEU A 63 13.86 -0.59 -16.47
CA LEU A 63 13.82 0.21 -15.25
C LEU A 63 13.51 1.69 -15.50
N ILE A 64 13.86 2.24 -16.67
CA ILE A 64 13.48 3.62 -17.04
C ILE A 64 11.98 3.70 -17.31
N THR A 65 11.47 2.87 -18.23
CA THR A 65 10.06 2.90 -18.62
C THR A 65 9.15 2.50 -17.47
N ASN A 66 9.62 1.64 -16.57
CA ASN A 66 8.90 1.25 -15.38
C ASN A 66 9.16 2.15 -14.17
N GLY A 67 9.75 3.33 -14.34
CA GLY A 67 9.79 4.36 -13.29
C GLY A 67 10.69 4.03 -12.09
N TYR A 68 11.65 3.11 -12.25
CA TYR A 68 12.74 2.90 -11.29
C TYR A 68 13.91 3.85 -11.55
N GLY A 69 14.09 4.31 -12.80
CA GLY A 69 15.14 5.24 -13.18
C GLY A 69 16.54 4.61 -13.10
N THR A 70 17.54 5.44 -12.85
CA THR A 70 18.96 5.03 -12.76
C THR A 70 19.45 4.86 -11.32
N ASP A 71 18.60 5.15 -10.33
CA ASP A 71 18.89 5.02 -8.90
C ASP A 71 18.55 3.62 -8.42
N THR A 72 19.32 2.64 -8.90
CA THR A 72 19.08 1.22 -8.65
C THR A 72 20.36 0.50 -8.21
N ALA A 73 20.17 -0.66 -7.57
CA ALA A 73 21.28 -1.52 -7.18
C ALA A 73 20.91 -3.00 -7.31
N ALA A 74 21.92 -3.80 -7.67
CA ALA A 74 21.92 -5.23 -7.49
C ALA A 74 22.41 -5.56 -6.08
N LEU A 75 21.66 -6.37 -5.35
CA LEU A 75 21.99 -6.74 -3.98
C LEU A 75 22.79 -8.04 -3.95
N SER A 76 23.83 -8.14 -3.11
CA SER A 76 24.42 -9.45 -2.79
C SER A 76 23.38 -10.43 -2.24
N SER A 77 23.62 -11.73 -2.41
CA SER A 77 22.72 -12.79 -1.92
C SER A 77 22.42 -12.66 -0.42
N THR A 78 23.38 -12.17 0.37
CA THR A 78 23.26 -11.88 1.81
C THR A 78 22.04 -11.02 2.17
N ILE A 79 21.65 -10.09 1.29
CA ILE A 79 20.53 -9.16 1.52
C ILE A 79 19.45 -9.20 0.44
N PHE A 80 19.66 -9.95 -0.66
CA PHE A 80 18.64 -10.15 -1.70
C PHE A 80 17.48 -11.05 -1.23
N SER A 81 17.77 -12.00 -0.33
CA SER A 81 16.80 -12.89 0.30
C SER A 81 15.87 -13.56 -0.72
N ASP A 82 16.42 -14.27 -1.70
CA ASP A 82 15.68 -14.97 -2.77
C ASP A 82 14.67 -14.10 -3.54
N GLY A 83 14.85 -12.78 -3.52
CA GLY A 83 13.98 -11.83 -4.20
C GLY A 83 12.95 -11.17 -3.30
N TYR A 84 12.81 -11.57 -2.03
CA TYR A 84 11.95 -10.85 -1.07
C TYR A 84 12.41 -9.41 -0.83
N ALA A 85 13.68 -9.09 -1.11
CA ALA A 85 14.18 -7.73 -1.05
C ALA A 85 13.87 -6.87 -2.30
N CYS A 86 13.29 -7.45 -3.35
CA CYS A 86 12.96 -6.73 -4.56
C CYS A 86 11.98 -5.59 -4.27
N GLY A 87 12.32 -4.38 -4.75
CA GLY A 87 11.52 -3.18 -4.56
C GLY A 87 11.83 -2.39 -3.29
N GLN A 88 12.61 -2.95 -2.36
CA GLN A 88 13.05 -2.25 -1.16
C GLN A 88 13.95 -1.05 -1.50
N CYS A 89 13.84 0.00 -0.70
CA CYS A 89 14.59 1.24 -0.87
C CYS A 89 15.68 1.41 0.19
N TYR A 90 16.84 1.91 -0.24
CA TYR A 90 18.04 2.02 0.57
C TYR A 90 18.65 3.40 0.43
N GLN A 91 19.01 4.03 1.54
CA GLN A 91 19.96 5.13 1.52
C GLN A 91 21.37 4.59 1.69
N ILE A 92 22.29 5.06 0.84
CA ILE A 92 23.69 4.62 0.81
C ILE A 92 24.60 5.84 0.82
N ARG A 93 25.61 5.86 1.69
CA ARG A 93 26.65 6.90 1.73
C ARG A 93 28.04 6.28 1.77
N CYS A 94 28.96 6.83 0.99
CA CYS A 94 30.36 6.44 1.01
C CYS A 94 31.02 6.89 2.32
N VAL A 95 31.86 6.03 2.90
CA VAL A 95 32.59 6.31 4.13
C VAL A 95 34.04 5.86 4.00
N GLN A 96 34.93 6.41 4.83
CA GLN A 96 36.29 5.90 5.05
C GLN A 96 37.14 5.73 3.76
N SER A 97 36.90 6.55 2.72
CA SER A 97 37.69 6.53 1.49
C SER A 97 37.92 7.94 0.97
N LYS A 98 39.12 8.19 0.42
CA LYS A 98 39.49 9.46 -0.24
C LYS A 98 38.64 9.76 -1.48
N TRP A 99 37.95 8.75 -2.01
CA TRP A 99 37.12 8.85 -3.21
C TRP A 99 35.67 9.21 -2.90
N CYS A 100 35.29 9.32 -1.62
CA CYS A 100 33.92 9.61 -1.21
C CYS A 100 33.52 11.07 -1.47
N TYR A 101 32.28 11.24 -1.91
CA TYR A 101 31.57 12.50 -1.87
C TYR A 101 30.74 12.62 -0.59
N LYS A 102 30.36 13.85 -0.23
CA LYS A 102 29.47 14.12 0.90
C LYS A 102 28.01 13.85 0.51
N GLY A 103 27.23 13.29 1.44
CA GLY A 103 25.81 13.04 1.26
C GLY A 103 25.48 11.55 1.14
N TYR A 104 24.26 11.25 0.73
CA TYR A 104 23.79 9.90 0.43
C TYR A 104 23.00 9.93 -0.88
N THR A 105 22.86 8.76 -1.50
CA THR A 105 21.86 8.53 -2.55
C THR A 105 20.81 7.53 -2.06
N THR A 106 19.61 7.60 -2.63
CA THR A 106 18.55 6.62 -2.37
C THR A 106 18.42 5.72 -3.60
N VAL A 107 18.59 4.41 -3.44
CA VAL A 107 18.46 3.44 -4.52
C VAL A 107 17.33 2.45 -4.25
N THR A 108 16.82 1.82 -5.32
CA THR A 108 15.91 0.68 -5.22
C THR A 108 16.63 -0.63 -5.57
N ALA A 109 16.37 -1.68 -4.80
CA ALA A 109 16.77 -3.03 -5.13
C ALA A 109 15.99 -3.56 -6.34
N THR A 110 16.68 -3.80 -7.45
CA THR A 110 16.08 -4.26 -8.71
C THR A 110 16.75 -5.48 -9.30
N ASN A 111 17.85 -5.93 -8.72
CA ASN A 111 18.65 -7.02 -9.25
C ASN A 111 19.39 -7.78 -8.13
N LEU A 112 19.96 -8.92 -8.49
CA LEU A 112 20.85 -9.73 -7.67
C LEU A 112 22.28 -9.58 -8.20
N CYS A 113 23.23 -9.32 -7.32
CA CYS A 113 24.64 -9.53 -7.59
C CYS A 113 25.01 -10.95 -7.09
N PRO A 114 25.12 -11.93 -8.00
CA PRO A 114 25.38 -13.31 -7.60
C PRO A 114 26.82 -13.46 -7.07
N PRO A 115 27.06 -14.43 -6.16
CA PRO A 115 28.42 -14.77 -5.75
C PRO A 115 29.22 -15.32 -6.93
N ASN A 116 30.49 -14.96 -7.00
CA ASN A 116 31.48 -15.54 -7.88
C ASN A 116 32.48 -16.38 -7.06
N TRP A 117 32.19 -17.68 -6.93
CA TRP A 117 33.02 -18.62 -6.16
C TRP A 117 34.39 -18.92 -6.78
N ALA A 118 34.63 -18.49 -8.02
CA ALA A 118 35.93 -18.64 -8.68
C ALA A 118 36.90 -17.49 -8.32
N GLN A 119 36.45 -16.47 -7.59
CA GLN A 119 37.27 -15.31 -7.23
C GLN A 119 37.26 -15.09 -5.71
N ASP A 120 38.38 -14.56 -5.19
CA ASP A 120 38.49 -14.20 -3.78
C ASP A 120 37.57 -13.02 -3.46
N SER A 121 36.99 -13.02 -2.26
CA SER A 121 36.05 -11.97 -1.85
C SER A 121 36.68 -10.57 -1.84
N ASN A 122 38.00 -10.47 -1.66
CA ASN A 122 38.75 -9.21 -1.71
C ASN A 122 39.42 -8.96 -3.06
N ASN A 123 39.22 -9.83 -4.05
CA ASN A 123 39.81 -9.69 -5.37
C ASN A 123 38.87 -10.23 -6.46
N GLY A 124 37.78 -9.50 -6.71
CA GLY A 124 36.81 -9.76 -7.78
C GLY A 124 35.53 -10.47 -7.34
N GLY A 125 35.57 -11.26 -6.26
CA GLY A 125 34.40 -11.91 -5.65
C GLY A 125 33.57 -10.98 -4.77
N TRP A 126 33.30 -9.73 -5.19
CA TRP A 126 32.76 -8.68 -4.32
C TRP A 126 31.43 -9.02 -3.65
N CYS A 127 30.59 -9.82 -4.31
CA CYS A 127 29.26 -10.21 -3.83
C CYS A 127 29.24 -11.56 -3.09
N ASN A 128 30.40 -12.15 -2.82
CA ASN A 128 30.50 -13.41 -2.09
C ASN A 128 30.07 -13.23 -0.62
N PRO A 129 29.21 -14.13 -0.09
CA PRO A 129 28.93 -14.20 1.34
C PRO A 129 30.21 -14.34 2.18
N PRO A 130 30.25 -13.81 3.41
CA PRO A 130 29.17 -13.15 4.15
C PRO A 130 29.06 -11.64 3.88
N ARG A 131 29.73 -11.12 2.84
CA ARG A 131 29.75 -9.67 2.61
C ARG A 131 28.36 -9.16 2.24
N THR A 132 27.93 -8.12 2.93
CA THR A 132 26.83 -7.28 2.46
C THR A 132 27.37 -6.30 1.43
N HIS A 133 26.87 -6.41 0.20
CA HIS A 133 27.37 -5.65 -0.94
C HIS A 133 26.24 -5.10 -1.81
N PHE A 134 26.44 -3.89 -2.32
CA PHE A 134 25.58 -3.22 -3.30
C PHE A 134 26.37 -3.02 -4.60
N ASP A 135 25.96 -3.70 -5.67
CA ASP A 135 26.49 -3.43 -7.00
C ASP A 135 25.56 -2.43 -7.70
N MET A 136 25.90 -1.16 -7.59
CA MET A 136 25.00 -0.05 -7.94
C MET A 136 25.01 0.21 -9.45
N ALA A 137 23.94 0.77 -10.00
CA ALA A 137 24.03 1.36 -11.33
C ALA A 137 25.11 2.46 -11.32
N LYS A 138 25.96 2.52 -12.34
CA LYS A 138 27.06 3.51 -12.44
C LYS A 138 26.61 4.95 -12.12
N PRO A 139 25.46 5.46 -12.63
CA PRO A 139 24.99 6.81 -12.29
C PRO A 139 24.69 7.00 -10.80
N ALA A 140 24.15 5.97 -10.14
CA ALA A 140 23.85 6.01 -8.70
C ALA A 140 25.14 5.98 -7.86
N PHE A 141 26.12 5.15 -8.25
CA PHE A 141 27.43 5.08 -7.58
C PHE A 141 28.16 6.42 -7.65
N MET A 142 28.14 7.06 -8.83
CA MET A 142 28.80 8.34 -9.06
C MET A 142 28.21 9.50 -8.24
N LYS A 143 27.03 9.33 -7.62
CA LYS A 143 26.49 10.31 -6.66
C LYS A 143 27.21 10.27 -5.30
N ILE A 144 27.86 9.15 -4.94
CA ILE A 144 28.48 8.97 -3.63
C ILE A 144 30.01 8.82 -3.68
N ALA A 145 30.60 8.44 -4.82
CA ALA A 145 32.04 8.26 -4.94
C ALA A 145 32.56 8.46 -6.38
N GLN A 146 33.86 8.70 -6.52
CA GLN A 146 34.54 8.67 -7.82
C GLN A 146 34.58 7.23 -8.36
N TRP A 147 34.09 7.02 -9.58
CA TRP A 147 34.02 5.69 -10.21
C TRP A 147 35.38 4.97 -10.30
N LYS A 148 36.49 5.72 -10.41
CA LYS A 148 37.86 5.16 -10.43
C LYS A 148 38.25 4.40 -9.15
N ALA A 149 37.51 4.57 -8.06
CA ALA A 149 37.71 3.81 -6.83
C ALA A 149 37.47 2.31 -7.03
N GLY A 150 36.61 1.93 -7.99
CA GLY A 150 36.16 0.55 -8.20
C GLY A 150 35.21 0.08 -7.10
N ILE A 151 35.72 -0.07 -5.88
CA ILE A 151 34.99 -0.48 -4.68
C ILE A 151 35.20 0.54 -3.55
N VAL A 152 34.14 0.86 -2.82
CA VAL A 152 34.20 1.74 -1.64
C VAL A 152 33.47 1.13 -0.43
N PRO A 153 33.94 1.38 0.80
CA PRO A 153 33.13 1.11 1.98
C PRO A 153 31.96 2.10 2.03
N VAL A 154 30.78 1.61 2.38
CA VAL A 154 29.57 2.42 2.50
C VAL A 154 28.87 2.13 3.83
N MET A 155 28.13 3.11 4.32
CA MET A 155 27.06 2.85 5.27
C MET A 155 25.76 2.83 4.49
N TYR A 156 24.88 1.87 4.77
CA TYR A 156 23.55 1.81 4.19
C TYR A 156 22.48 1.71 5.29
N ARG A 157 21.26 2.13 4.97
CA ARG A 157 20.07 1.83 5.77
C ARG A 157 18.88 1.64 4.85
N ARG A 158 17.93 0.81 5.26
CA ARG A 158 16.64 0.75 4.57
C ARG A 158 15.80 1.98 4.91
N VAL A 159 14.99 2.41 3.95
CA VAL A 159 14.09 3.57 4.09
C VAL A 159 12.74 3.29 3.41
N PRO A 160 11.68 4.02 3.79
CA PRO A 160 10.40 3.95 3.09
C PRO A 160 10.52 4.39 1.63
N CYS A 161 9.83 3.65 0.75
CA CYS A 161 9.82 3.92 -0.68
C CYS A 161 8.85 5.04 -1.09
N ASN A 162 8.04 5.57 -0.16
CA ASN A 162 6.98 6.57 -0.43
C ASN A 162 7.49 7.80 -1.18
N ALA A 163 8.70 8.25 -0.87
CA ALA A 163 9.29 9.43 -1.49
C ALA A 163 9.53 9.26 -3.00
N ILE A 164 9.83 8.03 -3.44
CA ILE A 164 10.26 7.73 -4.82
C ILE A 164 9.20 6.95 -5.62
N ARG A 165 8.22 6.34 -4.96
CA ARG A 165 7.16 5.55 -5.60
C ARG A 165 5.88 6.36 -5.72
N LYS A 166 5.49 6.66 -6.96
CA LYS A 166 4.24 7.36 -7.31
C LYS A 166 3.44 6.52 -8.28
N GLY A 167 2.11 6.65 -8.27
CA GLY A 167 1.25 6.00 -9.26
C GLY A 167 0.83 4.57 -8.92
N GLY A 168 0.72 4.22 -7.63
CA GLY A 168 0.11 2.96 -7.17
C GLY A 168 0.86 1.68 -7.57
N ILE A 169 0.40 0.55 -7.05
CA ILE A 169 1.01 -0.76 -7.31
C ILE A 169 0.66 -1.20 -8.73
N ARG A 170 1.62 -1.81 -9.42
CA ARG A 170 1.43 -2.33 -10.78
C ARG A 170 1.65 -3.84 -10.82
N PHE A 171 0.88 -4.51 -11.66
CA PHE A 171 0.81 -5.96 -11.78
C PHE A 171 1.00 -6.34 -13.24
N SER A 172 2.16 -6.90 -13.58
CA SER A 172 2.47 -7.34 -14.94
C SER A 172 2.17 -8.83 -15.09
N PHE A 173 1.34 -9.19 -16.07
CA PHE A 173 0.83 -10.55 -16.21
C PHE A 173 1.62 -11.36 -17.25
N GLN A 174 1.98 -12.58 -16.89
CA GLN A 174 2.54 -13.60 -17.76
C GLN A 174 1.86 -14.95 -17.49
N GLY A 175 2.06 -15.91 -18.39
CA GLY A 175 1.51 -17.26 -18.24
C GLY A 175 0.73 -17.77 -19.42
N ASN A 176 -0.32 -18.54 -19.16
CA ASN A 176 -1.17 -19.13 -20.18
C ASN A 176 -2.58 -19.40 -19.62
N GLY A 177 -3.39 -20.22 -20.31
CA GLY A 177 -4.75 -20.53 -19.87
C GLY A 177 -4.87 -21.29 -18.54
N TYR A 178 -3.78 -21.91 -18.09
CA TYR A 178 -3.75 -22.81 -16.91
C TYR A 178 -3.07 -22.20 -15.70
N TRP A 179 -2.18 -21.21 -15.89
CA TRP A 179 -1.51 -20.51 -14.81
C TRP A 179 -1.30 -19.04 -15.12
N LEU A 180 -1.32 -18.24 -14.05
CA LEU A 180 -1.07 -16.81 -14.07
C LEU A 180 0.17 -16.50 -13.22
N LEU A 181 1.17 -15.87 -13.82
CA LEU A 181 2.32 -15.30 -13.13
C LEU A 181 2.18 -13.78 -13.11
N VAL A 182 2.39 -13.19 -11.95
CA VAL A 182 2.23 -11.76 -11.72
C VAL A 182 3.51 -11.20 -11.15
N TYR A 183 4.10 -10.24 -11.86
CA TYR A 183 5.18 -9.40 -11.31
C TYR A 183 4.56 -8.19 -10.64
N VAL A 184 4.86 -8.00 -9.36
CA VAL A 184 4.39 -6.84 -8.60
C VAL A 184 5.45 -5.76 -8.56
N MET A 185 5.06 -4.57 -8.96
CA MET A 185 5.97 -3.45 -9.18
C MET A 185 5.43 -2.19 -8.50
N ASN A 186 6.33 -1.23 -8.28
CA ASN A 186 5.98 0.09 -7.76
C ASN A 186 5.28 0.08 -6.39
N VAL A 187 5.71 -0.82 -5.50
CA VAL A 187 5.21 -0.91 -4.13
C VAL A 187 5.85 0.18 -3.28
N ALA A 188 5.04 1.02 -2.63
CA ALA A 188 5.49 2.02 -1.68
C ALA A 188 5.70 1.42 -0.27
N GLY A 189 5.82 2.22 0.78
CA GLY A 189 5.99 1.71 2.14
C GLY A 189 7.33 0.98 2.29
N ALA A 190 7.30 -0.26 2.78
CA ALA A 190 8.49 -1.10 2.89
C ALA A 190 9.11 -1.50 1.54
N GLY A 191 8.31 -1.46 0.47
CA GLY A 191 8.73 -1.82 -0.90
C GLY A 191 8.84 -3.31 -1.18
N ASP A 192 8.62 -4.17 -0.18
CA ASP A 192 8.69 -5.63 -0.30
C ASP A 192 7.32 -6.30 -0.18
N ILE A 193 7.21 -7.48 -0.79
CA ILE A 193 6.07 -8.38 -0.68
C ILE A 193 6.60 -9.76 -0.23
N HIS A 194 5.88 -10.42 0.66
CA HIS A 194 6.14 -11.79 1.11
C HIS A 194 5.09 -12.75 0.56
N ASP A 195 3.80 -12.46 0.77
CA ASP A 195 2.71 -13.30 0.29
C ASP A 195 1.81 -12.55 -0.68
N MET A 196 1.23 -13.31 -1.61
CA MET A 196 0.14 -12.84 -2.46
C MET A 196 -1.00 -13.83 -2.53
N ALA A 197 -2.20 -13.30 -2.73
CA ALA A 197 -3.37 -14.08 -3.13
C ALA A 197 -4.09 -13.39 -4.30
N VAL A 198 -4.75 -14.18 -5.14
CA VAL A 198 -5.56 -13.71 -6.27
C VAL A 198 -7.00 -14.19 -6.12
N LYS A 199 -7.95 -13.34 -6.50
CA LYS A 199 -9.38 -13.65 -6.57
C LYS A 199 -9.93 -13.23 -7.93
N GLY A 200 -10.47 -14.19 -8.68
CA GLY A 200 -11.35 -13.94 -9.82
C GLY A 200 -12.79 -13.68 -9.37
N THR A 201 -13.58 -13.02 -10.23
CA THR A 201 -15.00 -12.71 -9.95
C THR A 201 -15.90 -13.92 -9.71
N LYS A 202 -15.46 -15.14 -10.07
CA LYS A 202 -16.21 -16.39 -9.89
C LYS A 202 -15.49 -17.37 -8.94
N THR A 203 -14.50 -16.89 -8.17
CA THR A 203 -13.66 -17.72 -7.29
C THR A 203 -13.54 -17.10 -5.90
N GLY A 204 -13.10 -17.89 -4.91
CA GLY A 204 -12.56 -17.37 -3.65
C GLY A 204 -11.14 -16.82 -3.79
N TRP A 205 -10.57 -16.36 -2.68
CA TRP A 205 -9.15 -16.01 -2.61
C TRP A 205 -8.28 -17.27 -2.71
N MET A 206 -7.29 -17.25 -3.60
CA MET A 206 -6.33 -18.33 -3.80
C MET A 206 -4.93 -17.81 -3.52
N SER A 207 -4.19 -18.50 -2.65
CA SER A 207 -2.78 -18.19 -2.40
C SER A 207 -1.96 -18.37 -3.69
N MET A 208 -1.01 -17.47 -3.90
CA MET A 208 -0.06 -17.51 -5.00
C MET A 208 1.31 -17.93 -4.46
N SER A 209 1.97 -18.86 -5.14
CA SER A 209 3.32 -19.27 -4.78
C SER A 209 4.34 -18.21 -5.22
N HIS A 210 5.22 -17.80 -4.32
CA HIS A 210 6.40 -17.01 -4.69
C HIS A 210 7.30 -17.85 -5.61
N ASN A 211 7.66 -17.31 -6.77
CA ASN A 211 8.49 -18.01 -7.74
C ASN A 211 9.95 -17.54 -7.63
N TRP A 212 10.21 -16.31 -8.09
CA TRP A 212 11.52 -15.67 -7.96
C TRP A 212 11.39 -14.16 -8.05
N GLY A 213 12.24 -13.40 -7.36
CA GLY A 213 12.23 -11.95 -7.44
C GLY A 213 10.89 -11.39 -6.96
N ALA A 214 10.30 -10.48 -7.75
CA ALA A 214 9.00 -9.89 -7.46
C ALA A 214 7.82 -10.64 -8.11
N SER A 215 7.96 -11.94 -8.41
CA SER A 215 6.98 -12.71 -9.17
C SER A 215 6.25 -13.79 -8.35
N TYR A 216 4.94 -13.89 -8.56
CA TYR A 216 4.03 -14.76 -7.83
C TYR A 216 3.11 -15.51 -8.79
N GLN A 217 2.90 -16.80 -8.58
CA GLN A 217 2.21 -17.69 -9.51
C GLN A 217 0.94 -18.30 -8.89
N ALA A 218 -0.15 -18.30 -9.67
CA ALA A 218 -1.36 -19.04 -9.38
C ALA A 218 -1.60 -20.11 -10.45
N PHE A 219 -1.85 -21.36 -10.02
CA PHE A 219 -2.23 -22.47 -10.88
C PHE A 219 -3.75 -22.56 -10.99
N ALA A 220 -4.37 -21.61 -11.70
CA ALA A 220 -5.81 -21.53 -11.85
C ALA A 220 -6.24 -20.90 -13.19
N THR A 221 -7.38 -21.37 -13.72
CA THR A 221 -8.00 -20.81 -14.93
C THR A 221 -8.78 -19.53 -14.60
N LEU A 222 -8.09 -18.39 -14.69
CA LEU A 222 -8.62 -17.07 -14.31
C LEU A 222 -9.06 -16.20 -15.50
N LYS A 223 -8.90 -16.68 -16.73
CA LYS A 223 -9.26 -15.94 -17.94
C LYS A 223 -10.77 -15.73 -18.01
N GLY A 224 -11.21 -14.55 -18.45
CA GLY A 224 -12.63 -14.18 -18.47
C GLY A 224 -13.19 -13.71 -17.13
N GLN A 225 -12.34 -13.50 -16.12
CA GLN A 225 -12.72 -13.00 -14.80
C GLN A 225 -11.93 -11.74 -14.47
N ALA A 226 -12.57 -10.75 -13.84
CA ALA A 226 -11.82 -9.62 -13.31
C ALA A 226 -11.02 -10.09 -12.09
N LEU A 227 -9.79 -9.59 -11.93
CA LEU A 227 -8.84 -10.08 -10.94
C LEU A 227 -8.58 -9.04 -9.86
N SER A 228 -8.65 -9.50 -8.62
CA SER A 228 -8.26 -8.77 -7.41
C SER A 228 -7.05 -9.45 -6.79
N PHE A 229 -6.22 -8.69 -6.07
CA PHE A 229 -5.02 -9.18 -5.43
C PHE A 229 -4.97 -8.77 -3.96
N ARG A 230 -4.48 -9.65 -3.11
CA ARG A 230 -4.14 -9.35 -1.72
C ARG A 230 -2.63 -9.51 -1.59
N LEU A 231 -1.96 -8.54 -0.99
CA LEU A 231 -0.50 -8.49 -0.91
C LEU A 231 -0.08 -8.24 0.54
N THR A 232 0.83 -9.07 1.05
CA THR A 232 1.36 -8.94 2.41
C THR A 232 2.82 -8.53 2.35
N SER A 233 3.21 -7.45 3.06
CA SER A 233 4.60 -7.02 3.13
C SER A 233 5.47 -8.02 3.90
N TYR A 234 6.69 -8.23 3.43
CA TYR A 234 7.68 -9.05 4.15
C TYR A 234 8.05 -8.42 5.48
N THR A 235 8.28 -7.11 5.48
CA THR A 235 8.84 -6.42 6.63
C THR A 235 7.79 -6.01 7.64
N THR A 236 6.69 -5.39 7.20
CA THR A 236 5.68 -4.88 8.13
C THR A 236 4.59 -5.89 8.45
N LYS A 237 4.53 -7.00 7.70
CA LYS A 237 3.46 -8.01 7.78
C LYS A 237 2.06 -7.46 7.49
N GLN A 238 1.94 -6.21 7.06
CA GLN A 238 0.67 -5.59 6.69
C GLN A 238 0.18 -6.17 5.39
N THR A 239 -1.14 -6.33 5.30
CA THR A 239 -1.79 -6.83 4.10
C THR A 239 -2.71 -5.78 3.51
N ILE A 240 -2.56 -5.55 2.21
CA ILE A 240 -3.45 -4.68 1.43
C ILE A 240 -4.24 -5.50 0.42
N THR A 241 -5.42 -5.00 0.06
CA THR A 241 -6.26 -5.62 -0.97
C THR A 241 -6.50 -4.64 -2.11
N ALA A 242 -6.06 -5.03 -3.32
CA ALA A 242 -6.29 -4.31 -4.56
C ALA A 242 -7.43 -5.00 -5.33
N TYR A 243 -8.62 -4.40 -5.28
CA TYR A 243 -9.80 -4.94 -5.96
C TYR A 243 -9.83 -4.61 -7.45
N ASN A 244 -10.25 -5.58 -8.26
CA ASN A 244 -10.56 -5.42 -9.68
C ASN A 244 -9.45 -4.71 -10.47
N VAL A 245 -8.20 -5.04 -10.17
CA VAL A 245 -6.97 -4.51 -10.80
C VAL A 245 -7.00 -4.74 -12.31
N ALA A 246 -7.41 -5.94 -12.73
CA ALA A 246 -7.50 -6.33 -14.13
C ALA A 246 -8.96 -6.67 -14.50
N PRO A 247 -9.50 -6.15 -15.63
CA PRO A 247 -10.85 -6.46 -16.07
C PRO A 247 -10.95 -7.89 -16.64
N ALA A 248 -12.16 -8.43 -16.80
CA ALA A 248 -12.36 -9.81 -17.28
C ALA A 248 -11.71 -10.15 -18.64
N ASN A 249 -11.49 -9.15 -19.49
CA ASN A 249 -10.81 -9.27 -20.77
C ASN A 249 -9.30 -8.93 -20.68
N TRP A 250 -8.68 -9.16 -19.53
CA TRP A 250 -7.25 -8.96 -19.36
C TRP A 250 -6.43 -9.85 -20.31
N ASN A 251 -5.24 -9.38 -20.67
CA ASN A 251 -4.32 -10.08 -21.55
C ASN A 251 -2.96 -10.25 -20.87
N LEU A 252 -2.29 -11.34 -21.24
CA LEU A 252 -0.91 -11.60 -20.88
C LEU A 252 0.02 -10.61 -21.59
N GLY A 253 1.16 -10.31 -20.99
CA GLY A 253 2.11 -9.30 -21.47
C GLY A 253 1.71 -7.86 -21.14
N LEU A 254 0.54 -7.64 -20.54
CA LEU A 254 0.08 -6.31 -20.12
C LEU A 254 0.34 -6.07 -18.64
N THR A 255 0.43 -4.78 -18.30
CA THR A 255 0.58 -4.31 -16.92
C THR A 255 -0.68 -3.57 -16.50
N TYR A 256 -1.22 -3.95 -15.35
CA TYR A 256 -2.41 -3.36 -14.75
C TYR A 256 -2.01 -2.58 -13.50
N GLN A 257 -2.52 -1.36 -13.37
CA GLN A 257 -2.25 -0.53 -12.21
C GLN A 257 -3.40 -0.67 -11.21
N GLY A 258 -3.06 -1.13 -10.00
CA GLY A 258 -3.92 -1.04 -8.84
C GLY A 258 -4.13 0.43 -8.50
N LYS A 259 -5.39 0.83 -8.41
CA LYS A 259 -5.79 2.12 -7.89
C LYS A 259 -6.33 1.90 -6.50
N VAL A 260 -5.86 2.72 -5.57
CA VAL A 260 -6.35 2.81 -4.21
C VAL A 260 -7.87 3.02 -4.21
N PHE A 261 -8.35 4.02 -4.96
CA PHE A 261 -9.77 4.20 -5.26
C PHE A 261 -9.97 4.18 -6.77
N ARG A 262 -10.52 3.08 -7.28
CA ARG A 262 -11.22 3.10 -8.57
C ARG A 262 -12.66 2.75 -8.31
N SER A 263 -13.52 3.77 -8.32
CA SER A 263 -14.94 3.54 -8.55
C SER A 263 -15.09 2.82 -9.90
N LEU A 264 -15.65 1.61 -9.85
CA LEU A 264 -15.95 0.80 -11.05
C LEU A 264 -17.29 1.22 -11.70
N CYS A 265 -17.95 2.24 -11.15
CA CYS A 265 -19.24 2.74 -11.59
C CYS A 265 -19.10 3.55 -12.89
N LYS A 266 -19.57 2.99 -14.00
CA LYS A 266 -19.80 3.72 -15.25
C LYS A 266 -21.18 4.38 -15.19
N LYS A 267 -21.21 5.69 -14.88
CA LYS A 267 -22.44 6.48 -14.77
C LYS A 267 -23.30 6.35 -16.03
N SER A 268 -24.61 6.21 -15.86
CA SER A 268 -25.58 6.15 -16.95
C SER A 268 -26.85 6.88 -16.54
N GLY A 269 -27.41 7.69 -17.42
CA GLY A 269 -28.64 8.44 -17.15
C GLY A 269 -28.40 9.87 -16.66
N LYS A 270 -29.40 10.45 -15.98
CA LYS A 270 -29.42 11.87 -15.65
C LYS A 270 -28.48 12.15 -14.48
N GLU A 271 -27.57 13.10 -14.67
CA GLU A 271 -26.70 13.62 -13.60
C GLU A 271 -27.35 14.86 -12.97
N THR A 272 -27.17 15.04 -11.67
CA THR A 272 -27.63 16.21 -10.94
C THR A 272 -26.65 16.52 -9.82
N ILE A 273 -26.22 17.76 -9.71
CA ILE A 273 -25.34 18.19 -8.62
C ILE A 273 -26.22 18.36 -7.38
N ILE A 274 -25.82 17.71 -6.29
CA ILE A 274 -26.47 17.84 -5.00
C ILE A 274 -25.47 18.37 -3.97
N ARG A 275 -25.98 19.09 -2.98
CA ARG A 275 -25.21 19.55 -1.82
C ARG A 275 -25.64 18.73 -0.62
N LEU A 276 -24.69 18.11 0.07
CA LEU A 276 -24.96 17.36 1.28
C LEU A 276 -24.79 18.26 2.51
N GLY A 277 -25.62 18.06 3.52
CA GLY A 277 -25.48 18.76 4.79
C GLY A 277 -24.22 18.33 5.54
N LEU A 278 -23.71 19.18 6.43
CA LEU A 278 -22.51 18.87 7.24
C LEU A 278 -22.60 17.51 7.99
N PRO A 279 -23.73 17.13 8.61
CA PRO A 279 -23.83 15.83 9.27
C PRO A 279 -23.67 14.65 8.31
N GLU A 280 -24.18 14.77 7.09
CA GLU A 280 -24.10 13.72 6.07
C GLU A 280 -22.70 13.66 5.44
N MET A 281 -22.08 14.82 5.20
CA MET A 281 -20.69 14.91 4.74
C MET A 281 -19.71 14.29 5.73
N LYS A 282 -19.93 14.45 7.05
CA LYS A 282 -19.10 13.78 8.07
C LYS A 282 -19.15 12.26 7.92
N LYS A 283 -20.33 11.69 7.70
CA LYS A 283 -20.50 10.24 7.47
C LYS A 283 -19.79 9.78 6.20
N VAL A 284 -19.86 10.57 5.13
CA VAL A 284 -19.16 10.30 3.86
C VAL A 284 -17.64 10.32 4.06
N ILE A 285 -17.12 11.36 4.72
CA ILE A 285 -15.68 11.51 4.99
C ILE A 285 -15.19 10.34 5.83
N TRP A 286 -15.86 10.05 6.95
CA TRP A 286 -15.52 8.91 7.79
C TRP A 286 -15.55 7.61 7.00
N TYR A 287 -16.62 7.35 6.25
CA TYR A 287 -16.75 6.09 5.51
C TYR A 287 -15.65 5.91 4.46
N VAL A 288 -15.30 6.96 3.72
CA VAL A 288 -14.19 6.89 2.76
C VAL A 288 -12.89 6.63 3.50
N LEU A 289 -12.60 7.42 4.55
CA LEU A 289 -11.42 7.25 5.39
C LEU A 289 -11.34 5.80 5.91
N TYR A 290 -12.31 5.33 6.68
CA TYR A 290 -12.32 3.98 7.28
C TYR A 290 -12.12 2.84 6.28
N ASN A 291 -12.55 3.03 5.02
CA ASN A 291 -12.37 2.05 3.94
C ASN A 291 -11.14 2.34 3.06
N SER A 292 -10.20 3.17 3.52
CA SER A 292 -8.93 3.50 2.86
C SER A 292 -7.76 2.79 3.52
N PRO A 293 -7.13 1.78 2.89
CA PRO A 293 -5.97 1.09 3.48
C PRO A 293 -4.80 2.02 3.83
N GLU A 294 -4.68 3.17 3.16
CA GLU A 294 -3.64 4.17 3.37
C GLU A 294 -3.73 4.84 4.73
N ILE A 295 -4.91 4.84 5.35
CA ILE A 295 -5.12 5.49 6.64
C ILE A 295 -4.94 4.55 7.83
N ASP A 296 -4.85 3.24 7.62
CA ASP A 296 -4.72 2.25 8.70
C ASP A 296 -3.59 2.63 9.65
N ALA A 297 -2.46 3.08 9.07
CA ALA A 297 -1.31 3.48 9.86
C ALA A 297 -1.57 4.70 10.74
N TYR A 298 -2.39 5.62 10.25
CA TYR A 298 -2.77 6.85 10.92
C TYR A 298 -3.86 6.60 11.96
N MET A 299 -4.79 5.68 11.71
CA MET A 299 -5.80 5.27 12.69
C MET A 299 -5.14 4.64 13.91
N ASN A 300 -4.14 3.77 13.69
CA ASN A 300 -3.40 3.17 14.79
C ASN A 300 -2.55 4.19 15.55
N GLU A 301 -1.94 5.14 14.84
CA GLU A 301 -1.24 6.27 15.48
C GLU A 301 -2.20 7.12 16.32
N PHE A 302 -3.37 7.46 15.79
CA PHE A 302 -4.41 8.19 16.52
C PHE A 302 -4.85 7.45 17.78
N GLN A 303 -5.13 6.15 17.68
CA GLN A 303 -5.52 5.31 18.82
C GLN A 303 -4.42 5.24 19.87
N SER A 304 -3.15 5.19 19.45
CA SER A 304 -2.00 5.19 20.36
C SER A 304 -1.78 6.55 21.03
N GLU A 305 -1.99 7.65 20.31
CA GLU A 305 -1.88 9.01 20.86
C GLU A 305 -3.08 9.36 21.76
N ARG A 306 -4.26 8.78 21.48
CA ARG A 306 -5.55 9.14 22.08
C ARG A 306 -6.44 7.91 22.31
N PRO A 307 -6.10 7.05 23.29
CA PRO A 307 -6.80 5.78 23.50
C PRO A 307 -8.27 5.95 23.92
N GLU A 308 -8.61 7.07 24.56
CA GLU A 308 -9.97 7.38 25.03
C GLU A 308 -10.80 8.19 24.02
N SER A 309 -10.23 8.57 22.87
CA SER A 309 -10.93 9.38 21.87
C SER A 309 -11.87 8.53 21.02
N ASP A 310 -12.98 9.15 20.59
CA ASP A 310 -13.89 8.52 19.64
C ASP A 310 -13.31 8.58 18.23
N MET A 311 -12.87 7.43 17.70
CA MET A 311 -12.28 7.32 16.36
C MET A 311 -13.19 7.92 15.28
N HIS A 312 -14.50 7.61 15.30
CA HIS A 312 -15.43 8.07 14.28
C HIS A 312 -15.59 9.61 14.29
N GLN A 313 -15.59 10.24 15.46
CA GLN A 313 -15.83 11.67 15.62
C GLN A 313 -14.57 12.52 15.50
N GLU A 314 -13.43 12.02 15.98
CA GLU A 314 -12.23 12.83 16.19
C GLU A 314 -11.14 12.55 15.17
N PHE A 315 -11.05 11.32 14.65
CA PHE A 315 -10.00 10.93 13.70
C PHE A 315 -9.96 11.82 12.45
N PRO A 316 -11.08 12.15 11.76
CA PRO A 316 -11.01 12.91 10.50
C PRO A 316 -10.32 14.27 10.66
N ARG A 317 -10.59 14.98 11.77
CA ARG A 317 -9.97 16.28 12.06
C ARG A 317 -8.51 16.14 12.47
N TRP A 318 -8.20 15.12 13.28
CA TRP A 318 -6.81 14.84 13.64
C TRP A 318 -5.99 14.49 12.39
N PHE A 319 -6.55 13.67 11.50
CA PHE A 319 -5.92 13.24 10.26
C PHE A 319 -5.68 14.43 9.32
N GLU A 320 -6.68 15.29 9.13
CA GLU A 320 -6.53 16.55 8.39
C GLU A 320 -5.35 17.39 8.92
N SER A 321 -5.29 17.59 10.24
CA SER A 321 -4.20 18.36 10.88
C SER A 321 -2.84 17.68 10.72
N LYS A 322 -2.76 16.36 10.92
CA LYS A 322 -1.54 15.56 10.81
C LYS A 322 -0.95 15.66 9.41
N ILE A 323 -1.76 15.43 8.39
CA ILE A 323 -1.34 15.49 6.99
C ILE A 323 -1.05 16.92 6.56
N GLY A 324 -1.80 17.91 7.05
CA GLY A 324 -1.51 19.33 6.84
C GLY A 324 -0.11 19.73 7.33
N ASN A 325 0.28 19.26 8.52
CA ASN A 325 1.63 19.50 9.05
C ASN A 325 2.72 18.85 8.18
N LEU A 326 2.50 17.63 7.70
CA LEU A 326 3.43 16.96 6.77
C LEU A 326 3.56 17.73 5.45
N TYR A 327 2.45 18.25 4.93
CA TYR A 327 2.44 19.06 3.72
C TYR A 327 3.25 20.35 3.89
N THR A 328 3.03 21.11 4.96
CA THR A 328 3.77 22.35 5.23
C THR A 328 5.26 22.09 5.48
N ALA A 329 5.61 20.94 6.06
CA ALA A 329 6.99 20.52 6.24
C ALA A 329 7.67 20.00 4.96
N ASN A 330 6.94 19.93 3.84
CA ASN A 330 7.39 19.29 2.60
C ASN A 330 7.89 17.86 2.83
N ASP A 331 7.22 17.14 3.74
CA ASP A 331 7.59 15.80 4.15
C ASP A 331 7.21 14.79 3.04
N PRO A 332 8.16 13.94 2.58
CA PRO A 332 7.93 13.01 1.48
C PRO A 332 6.88 11.92 1.79
N ARG A 333 6.45 11.76 3.04
CA ARG A 333 5.34 10.88 3.43
C ARG A 333 3.99 11.42 2.97
N CYS A 334 3.86 12.73 2.76
CA CYS A 334 2.64 13.37 2.28
C CYS A 334 2.49 13.19 0.76
N THR A 335 1.90 12.07 0.34
CA THR A 335 1.58 11.85 -1.08
C THR A 335 0.39 12.73 -1.52
N PRO A 336 0.26 13.05 -2.82
CA PRO A 336 -0.90 13.81 -3.32
C PRO A 336 -2.24 13.15 -2.99
N ASP A 337 -2.33 11.81 -3.07
CA ASP A 337 -3.56 11.07 -2.77
C ASP A 337 -3.89 11.11 -1.27
N LEU A 338 -2.88 11.01 -0.41
CA LEU A 338 -3.05 11.10 1.04
C LEU A 338 -3.47 12.51 1.47
N PHE A 339 -2.86 13.53 0.85
CA PHE A 339 -3.27 14.93 1.04
C PHE A 339 -4.72 15.15 0.58
N ALA A 340 -5.10 14.60 -0.57
CA ALA A 340 -6.48 14.67 -1.04
C ALA A 340 -7.48 14.00 -0.09
N LEU A 341 -7.15 12.81 0.43
CA LEU A 341 -7.97 12.14 1.45
C LEU A 341 -8.15 13.02 2.70
N ALA A 342 -7.07 13.64 3.17
CA ALA A 342 -7.08 14.51 4.34
C ALA A 342 -7.91 15.79 4.14
N CYS A 343 -7.86 16.40 2.95
CA CYS A 343 -8.72 17.54 2.61
C CYS A 343 -10.21 17.20 2.51
N GLY A 344 -10.53 15.92 2.28
CA GLY A 344 -11.89 15.48 2.02
C GLY A 344 -12.40 15.83 0.61
N PRO A 345 -13.62 15.38 0.28
CA PRO A 345 -14.24 15.64 -1.01
C PRO A 345 -14.84 17.05 -1.08
N SER A 346 -15.14 17.50 -2.31
CA SER A 346 -16.00 18.67 -2.54
C SER A 346 -17.29 18.58 -1.71
N SER A 347 -17.77 19.73 -1.24
CA SER A 347 -19.05 19.85 -0.53
C SER A 347 -20.29 19.52 -1.39
N THR A 348 -20.09 19.28 -2.68
CA THR A 348 -21.09 18.84 -3.64
C THR A 348 -20.76 17.46 -4.18
N ALA A 349 -21.79 16.68 -4.47
CA ALA A 349 -21.68 15.39 -5.13
C ALA A 349 -22.50 15.38 -6.43
N THR A 350 -22.04 14.61 -7.41
CA THR A 350 -22.81 14.33 -8.61
C THR A 350 -23.68 13.10 -8.37
N SER A 351 -24.99 13.31 -8.23
CA SER A 351 -25.97 12.24 -8.13
C SER A 351 -26.33 11.72 -9.52
N VAL A 352 -26.39 10.39 -9.67
CA VAL A 352 -26.87 9.73 -10.89
C VAL A 352 -27.96 8.72 -10.58
N ASN A 353 -28.85 8.50 -11.56
CA ASN A 353 -29.99 7.59 -11.38
C ASN A 353 -29.73 6.15 -11.87
N SER A 354 -28.58 5.89 -12.50
CA SER A 354 -28.09 4.54 -12.74
C SER A 354 -26.58 4.51 -12.96
N CYS A 355 -25.95 3.36 -12.75
CA CYS A 355 -24.62 3.12 -13.26
C CYS A 355 -24.36 1.64 -13.53
N VAL A 356 -23.30 1.35 -14.27
CA VAL A 356 -22.88 -0.01 -14.58
C VAL A 356 -21.62 -0.33 -13.79
N VAL A 357 -21.67 -1.37 -12.96
CA VAL A 357 -20.54 -1.88 -12.18
C VAL A 357 -20.34 -3.33 -12.57
N ASN A 358 -19.14 -3.70 -13.03
CA ASN A 358 -18.83 -5.07 -13.45
C ASN A 358 -19.83 -5.69 -14.45
N GLY A 359 -20.41 -4.87 -15.34
CA GLY A 359 -21.38 -5.31 -16.35
C GLY A 359 -22.84 -5.35 -15.87
N VAL A 360 -23.10 -5.14 -14.57
CA VAL A 360 -24.44 -5.09 -13.98
C VAL A 360 -24.92 -3.64 -13.89
N LYS A 361 -26.14 -3.37 -14.36
CA LYS A 361 -26.73 -2.01 -14.36
C LYS A 361 -27.57 -1.74 -13.12
N PHE A 362 -27.03 -0.98 -12.18
CA PHE A 362 -27.71 -0.54 -10.97
C PHE A 362 -28.62 0.65 -11.25
N VAL A 363 -29.81 0.65 -10.66
CA VAL A 363 -30.80 1.73 -10.82
C VAL A 363 -31.30 2.14 -9.44
N VAL A 364 -31.35 3.45 -9.17
CA VAL A 364 -31.90 3.95 -7.90
C VAL A 364 -33.38 3.61 -7.77
N HIS A 365 -33.83 3.27 -6.57
CA HIS A 365 -35.17 2.76 -6.28
C HIS A 365 -36.29 3.66 -6.82
N SER A 366 -36.16 4.97 -6.67
CA SER A 366 -37.13 5.95 -7.16
C SER A 366 -37.39 5.88 -8.67
N ARG A 367 -36.39 5.41 -9.45
CA ARG A 367 -36.54 5.10 -10.87
C ARG A 367 -37.02 3.68 -11.08
N ASP A 368 -36.57 2.76 -10.25
CA ASP A 368 -36.88 1.34 -10.32
C ASP A 368 -38.38 1.04 -10.13
N VAL A 369 -39.05 1.75 -9.21
CA VAL A 369 -40.51 1.59 -8.96
C VAL A 369 -41.37 1.77 -10.20
N LYS A 370 -40.91 2.56 -11.18
CA LYS A 370 -41.63 2.85 -12.43
C LYS A 370 -41.37 1.82 -13.55
N ARG A 371 -40.54 0.80 -13.31
CA ARG A 371 -40.12 -0.17 -14.34
C ARG A 371 -40.70 -1.56 -14.11
N THR A 372 -40.89 -2.29 -15.21
CA THR A 372 -41.31 -3.70 -15.20
C THR A 372 -40.24 -4.62 -14.61
N THR A 373 -38.96 -4.35 -14.90
CA THR A 373 -37.81 -5.06 -14.30
C THR A 373 -37.16 -4.20 -13.22
N LYS A 374 -37.05 -4.77 -12.02
CA LYS A 374 -36.43 -4.12 -10.85
C LYS A 374 -34.94 -4.45 -10.78
N ASN A 375 -34.08 -3.46 -10.55
CA ASN A 375 -32.64 -3.64 -10.31
C ASN A 375 -32.07 -2.62 -9.31
N SER A 376 -32.82 -2.33 -8.26
CA SER A 376 -32.41 -1.50 -7.12
C SER A 376 -31.97 -2.30 -5.89
N GLY A 377 -31.99 -3.63 -5.96
CA GLY A 377 -31.42 -4.46 -4.89
C GLY A 377 -29.91 -4.22 -4.75
N ILE A 378 -29.40 -4.39 -3.54
CA ILE A 378 -27.97 -4.53 -3.29
C ILE A 378 -27.79 -5.64 -2.27
N CYS A 379 -26.68 -6.35 -2.39
CA CYS A 379 -26.24 -7.32 -1.40
C CYS A 379 -24.74 -7.09 -1.17
N SER A 380 -24.31 -7.03 0.09
CA SER A 380 -22.92 -6.82 0.48
C SER A 380 -22.51 -7.86 1.53
N PRO A 381 -21.31 -8.46 1.44
CA PRO A 381 -20.84 -9.41 2.45
C PRO A 381 -20.69 -8.73 3.82
N GLY A 382 -20.96 -9.48 4.90
CA GLY A 382 -20.71 -9.06 6.27
C GLY A 382 -19.31 -9.42 6.77
N GLU A 383 -19.02 -9.06 8.02
CA GLU A 383 -17.72 -9.33 8.64
C GLU A 383 -17.49 -10.83 8.87
N LYS A 384 -18.57 -11.56 9.13
CA LYS A 384 -18.49 -13.01 9.37
C LYS A 384 -18.53 -13.77 8.04
N PRO A 385 -17.72 -14.83 7.90
CA PRO A 385 -17.78 -15.69 6.72
C PRO A 385 -19.21 -16.20 6.46
N GLY A 386 -19.73 -15.92 5.27
CA GLY A 386 -21.08 -16.32 4.85
C GLY A 386 -22.22 -15.38 5.29
N GLU A 387 -21.91 -14.31 6.03
CA GLU A 387 -22.88 -13.25 6.34
C GLU A 387 -23.10 -12.37 5.11
N MET A 388 -24.37 -12.06 4.82
CA MET A 388 -24.76 -11.21 3.71
C MET A 388 -25.79 -10.18 4.19
N TYR A 389 -25.54 -8.91 3.88
CA TYR A 389 -26.46 -7.81 4.09
C TYR A 389 -27.21 -7.51 2.81
N TYR A 390 -28.53 -7.36 2.91
CA TYR A 390 -29.39 -7.02 1.79
C TYR A 390 -29.92 -5.61 1.96
N GLY A 391 -30.04 -4.87 0.87
CA GLY A 391 -30.55 -3.51 0.90
C GLY A 391 -31.15 -3.07 -0.41
N GLN A 392 -31.54 -1.81 -0.43
CA GLN A 392 -32.11 -1.14 -1.58
C GLN A 392 -31.37 0.16 -1.87
N LEU A 393 -30.98 0.35 -3.13
CA LEU A 393 -30.21 1.48 -3.60
C LEU A 393 -31.08 2.74 -3.68
N GLU A 394 -30.88 3.69 -2.77
CA GLU A 394 -31.56 4.98 -2.75
C GLU A 394 -30.86 6.04 -3.60
N GLY A 395 -29.53 5.96 -3.70
CA GLY A 395 -28.73 6.97 -4.39
C GLY A 395 -27.39 6.46 -4.90
N ILE A 396 -26.87 7.09 -5.95
CA ILE A 396 -25.52 6.85 -6.47
C ILE A 396 -24.83 8.21 -6.56
N LEU A 397 -23.83 8.44 -5.72
CA LEU A 397 -23.19 9.74 -5.57
C LEU A 397 -21.70 9.67 -5.89
N GLU A 398 -21.25 10.46 -6.85
CA GLU A 398 -19.84 10.68 -7.15
C GLU A 398 -19.31 11.90 -6.39
N PHE A 399 -18.38 11.66 -5.47
CA PHE A 399 -17.64 12.67 -4.73
C PHE A 399 -16.30 12.93 -5.40
N SER A 400 -16.02 14.21 -5.67
CA SER A 400 -14.74 14.61 -6.27
C SER A 400 -13.77 15.04 -5.19
N TYR A 401 -12.58 14.43 -5.21
CA TYR A 401 -11.40 14.85 -4.47
C TYR A 401 -10.45 15.57 -5.43
N THR A 402 -9.42 16.22 -4.91
CA THR A 402 -8.44 16.93 -5.75
C THR A 402 -7.66 16.01 -6.69
N GLN A 403 -7.42 14.74 -6.30
CA GLN A 403 -6.66 13.78 -7.10
C GLN A 403 -7.51 12.65 -7.72
N PHE A 404 -8.68 12.35 -7.15
CA PHE A 404 -9.48 11.20 -7.56
C PHE A 404 -10.98 11.43 -7.34
N LYS A 405 -11.79 10.44 -7.70
CA LYS A 405 -13.23 10.43 -7.46
C LYS A 405 -13.65 9.14 -6.78
N VAL A 406 -14.58 9.24 -5.85
CA VAL A 406 -15.17 8.10 -5.16
C VAL A 406 -16.66 8.06 -5.47
N VAL A 407 -17.21 6.89 -5.78
CA VAL A 407 -18.66 6.73 -5.90
C VAL A 407 -19.16 5.90 -4.73
N LEU A 408 -20.13 6.47 -4.01
CA LEU A 408 -20.81 5.81 -2.91
C LEU A 408 -22.25 5.53 -3.31
N PHE A 409 -22.72 4.34 -2.95
CA PHE A 409 -24.12 3.95 -2.99
C PHE A 409 -24.76 4.32 -1.67
N ARG A 410 -25.85 5.08 -1.74
CA ARG A 410 -26.72 5.29 -0.59
C ARG A 410 -27.69 4.11 -0.52
N VAL A 411 -27.66 3.36 0.56
CA VAL A 411 -28.41 2.11 0.71
C VAL A 411 -29.35 2.19 1.90
N LYS A 412 -30.60 1.76 1.69
CA LYS A 412 -31.54 1.43 2.75
C LYS A 412 -31.45 -0.06 3.04
N TRP A 413 -30.86 -0.41 4.17
CA TRP A 413 -30.59 -1.80 4.52
C TRP A 413 -31.84 -2.53 5.05
N PHE A 414 -31.91 -3.82 4.81
CA PHE A 414 -32.96 -4.71 5.29
C PHE A 414 -32.55 -5.33 6.62
N ASP A 415 -33.34 -5.10 7.66
CA ASP A 415 -33.15 -5.70 8.98
C ASP A 415 -33.76 -7.12 8.96
N LEU A 416 -32.88 -8.13 8.98
CA LEU A 416 -33.27 -9.54 8.96
C LEU A 416 -34.05 -9.96 10.22
N ALA A 417 -33.79 -9.32 11.37
CA ALA A 417 -34.44 -9.65 12.63
C ALA A 417 -35.86 -9.07 12.68
N LYS A 418 -36.04 -7.83 12.22
CA LYS A 418 -37.36 -7.16 12.18
C LYS A 418 -38.16 -7.42 10.91
N ARG A 419 -37.54 -8.02 9.89
CA ARG A 419 -38.10 -8.25 8.55
C ARG A 419 -38.64 -6.97 7.89
N GLU A 420 -37.92 -5.87 8.03
CA GLU A 420 -38.30 -4.57 7.46
C GLU A 420 -37.08 -3.78 6.98
N PHE A 421 -37.30 -2.79 6.12
CA PHE A 421 -36.23 -1.88 5.68
C PHE A 421 -36.03 -0.75 6.70
N GLY A 422 -34.82 -0.66 7.24
CA GLY A 422 -34.42 0.32 8.24
C GLY A 422 -33.31 1.27 7.78
N GLN A 423 -32.98 2.26 8.61
CA GLN A 423 -31.84 3.16 8.41
C GLN A 423 -30.55 2.69 9.12
N TYR A 424 -30.62 1.62 9.92
CA TYR A 424 -29.52 1.17 10.78
C TYR A 424 -29.57 -0.36 10.97
N ILE A 425 -28.45 -1.05 10.78
CA ILE A 425 -28.26 -2.42 11.28
C ILE A 425 -27.36 -2.34 12.50
N SER A 426 -27.91 -2.64 13.68
CA SER A 426 -27.17 -2.69 14.93
C SER A 426 -26.42 -4.03 15.03
N ASN A 427 -25.28 -4.16 14.38
CA ASN A 427 -24.23 -5.13 14.72
C ASN A 427 -22.96 -4.84 13.89
N GLY A 428 -22.01 -4.13 14.49
CA GLY A 428 -20.58 -4.29 14.17
C GLY A 428 -19.95 -3.32 13.15
N THR A 429 -20.55 -3.08 11.98
CA THR A 429 -19.79 -2.40 10.88
C THR A 429 -20.56 -1.49 9.93
N SER A 430 -21.89 -1.42 10.00
CA SER A 430 -22.68 -0.55 9.13
C SER A 430 -23.41 0.56 9.89
N GLU A 431 -22.65 1.43 10.55
CA GLU A 431 -23.19 2.71 11.06
C GLU A 431 -23.54 3.71 9.93
N THR A 432 -23.29 3.35 8.67
CA THR A 432 -23.50 4.22 7.51
C THR A 432 -24.42 3.59 6.46
N ASN A 433 -25.39 4.38 5.98
CA ASN A 433 -26.19 4.09 4.78
C ASN A 433 -25.36 4.21 3.48
N TRP A 434 -24.05 4.00 3.55
CA TRP A 434 -23.10 4.18 2.47
C TRP A 434 -22.41 2.86 2.17
N GLU A 435 -22.31 2.53 0.88
CA GLU A 435 -21.54 1.40 0.39
C GLU A 435 -20.58 1.91 -0.70
N MET A 436 -19.29 1.58 -0.61
CA MET A 436 -18.35 1.97 -1.66
C MET A 436 -18.59 1.12 -2.91
N CYS A 437 -18.63 1.77 -4.08
CA CYS A 437 -18.79 1.06 -5.34
C CYS A 437 -17.47 0.38 -5.79
N LEU A 438 -16.98 -0.58 -4.99
CA LEU A 438 -15.75 -1.35 -5.23
C LEU A 438 -15.97 -2.68 -5.97
N GLY A 439 -17.22 -3.02 -6.29
CA GLY A 439 -17.55 -4.18 -7.10
C GLY A 439 -17.64 -5.50 -6.33
N GLU A 440 -17.76 -5.47 -5.01
CA GLU A 440 -17.98 -6.65 -4.15
C GLU A 440 -19.45 -7.06 -4.01
N GLY A 441 -20.39 -6.24 -4.50
CA GLY A 441 -21.80 -6.59 -4.51
C GLY A 441 -22.12 -7.70 -5.50
N HIS A 442 -22.16 -8.94 -5.03
CA HIS A 442 -22.79 -10.06 -5.73
C HIS A 442 -24.31 -9.94 -5.56
N MET A 443 -25.09 -9.97 -6.65
CA MET A 443 -26.55 -10.05 -6.58
C MET A 443 -27.08 -11.38 -7.11
N THR A 444 -28.14 -11.84 -6.44
CA THR A 444 -29.14 -12.81 -6.92
C THR A 444 -30.15 -12.15 -7.84
#